data_AF-A0A9E4DYI2-F1
#
_entry.id   AF-A0A9E4DYI2-F1
#
_cell.length_a   1.000
_cell.length_b   1.000
_cell.length_c   1.000
_cell.angle_alpha   90.00
_cell.angle_beta   90.00
_cell.angle_gamma   90.00
#
_symmetry.space_group_name_H-M   'P 1'
#
loop_
_entity.id
_entity.type
_entity.pdbx_description
1 polymer ?
#
loop_
_entity_poly.entity_id
_entity_poly.type
_entity_poly.pdbx_seq_one_letter_code
_entity_poly.pdbx_strand_id
1 'polypeptide(L)' 'MRQRDSRVPLGRVGVGEDVAKTAAFLASSESDYLTGLAINVAGGSAMG' A
#
# COMPACT_ATOMS: atom_id res chain seq x y z
N MET A 1 -13.62 -12.63 1.09
CA MET A 1 -12.82 -12.87 -0.13
C MET A 1 -12.46 -11.53 -0.74
N ARG A 2 -11.22 -11.33 -1.20
CA ARG A 2 -10.81 -10.08 -1.88
C ARG A 2 -11.19 -10.18 -3.36
N GLN A 3 -11.75 -9.10 -3.94
CA GLN A 3 -12.16 -9.08 -5.35
C GLN A 3 -10.93 -9.16 -6.26
N ARG A 4 -10.93 -10.09 -7.22
CA ARG A 4 -9.87 -10.21 -8.22
C ARG A 4 -10.02 -9.13 -9.30
N ASP A 5 -8.90 -8.54 -9.71
CA ASP A 5 -8.82 -7.62 -10.85
C ASP A 5 -7.50 -7.87 -11.58
N SER A 6 -7.59 -8.27 -12.85
CA SER A 6 -6.42 -8.59 -13.68
C SER A 6 -5.63 -7.37 -14.13
N ARG A 7 -6.18 -6.16 -13.97
CA ARG A 7 -5.49 -4.89 -14.27
C ARG A 7 -4.57 -4.46 -13.13
N VAL A 8 -4.77 -5.01 -11.93
CA VAL A 8 -3.86 -4.80 -10.79
C VAL A 8 -2.78 -5.88 -10.84
N PRO A 9 -1.48 -5.55 -10.86
CA PRO A 9 -0.41 -6.56 -10.89
C PRO A 9 -0.48 -7.57 -9.74
N LEU A 10 -0.88 -7.15 -8.54
CA LEU A 10 -1.12 -8.04 -7.40
C LEU A 10 -2.36 -8.96 -7.56
N GLY A 11 -3.14 -8.79 -8.64
CA GLY A 11 -4.28 -9.63 -9.00
C GLY A 11 -5.55 -9.39 -8.18
N ARG A 12 -5.58 -8.33 -7.37
CA ARG A 12 -6.73 -8.00 -6.50
C ARG A 12 -6.91 -6.50 -6.31
N VAL A 13 -8.15 -6.09 -6.10
CA VAL A 13 -8.48 -4.73 -5.66
C VAL A 13 -7.89 -4.51 -4.25
N GLY A 14 -7.35 -3.31 -4.03
CA GLY A 14 -6.92 -2.86 -2.72
C GLY A 14 -8.11 -2.73 -1.77
N VAL A 15 -7.90 -2.95 -0.48
CA VAL A 15 -8.89 -2.70 0.57
C VAL A 15 -8.31 -1.76 1.61
N GLY A 16 -9.16 -1.18 2.47
CA GLY A 16 -8.72 -0.21 3.49
C GLY A 16 -7.59 -0.74 4.38
N GLU A 17 -7.58 -2.04 4.68
CA GLU A 17 -6.52 -2.68 5.48
C GLU A 17 -5.13 -2.60 4.83
N ASP A 18 -5.04 -2.56 3.49
CA ASP A 18 -3.75 -2.43 2.80
C ASP A 18 -3.12 -1.05 3.10
N VAL A 19 -3.94 0.01 3.09
CA VAL A 19 -3.51 1.37 3.44
C VAL A 19 -3.25 1.49 4.94
N ALA A 20 -4.13 0.91 5.77
CA ALA A 20 -4.02 0.98 7.22
C ALA A 20 -2.72 0.33 7.73
N LYS A 21 -2.28 -0.77 7.12
CA LYS A 21 -1.00 -1.42 7.46
C LYS A 21 0.20 -0.53 7.14
N THR A 22 0.21 0.12 5.97
CA THR A 22 1.27 1.08 5.63
C THR A 22 1.26 2.28 6.58
N ALA A 23 0.09 2.82 6.91
CA ALA A 23 -0.04 3.91 7.86
C ALA A 23 0.44 3.50 9.27
N ALA A 24 0.09 2.29 9.73
CA ALA A 24 0.54 1.77 11.01
C ALA A 24 2.06 1.60 11.08
N PHE A 25 2.69 1.12 10.00
CA PHE A 25 4.15 1.06 9.89
C PHE A 25 4.76 2.47 9.97
N LEU A 26 4.25 3.43 9.21
CA LEU A 26 4.76 4.81 9.21
C LEU A 26 4.57 5.54 10.55
N ALA A 27 3.62 5.08 11.37
CA ALA A 27 3.39 5.60 12.71
C ALA A 27 4.21 4.85 13.78
N SER A 28 4.89 3.77 13.43
CA SER A 28 5.68 2.97 14.37
C SER A 28 7.11 3.53 14.50
N SER A 29 7.83 3.04 15.51
CA SER A 29 9.26 3.36 15.68
C SER A 29 10.14 2.76 14.59
N GLU A 30 9.63 1.83 13.78
CA GLU A 30 10.40 1.18 12.72
C GLU A 30 10.68 2.11 11.54
N SER A 31 9.96 3.22 11.43
CA SER A 31 10.10 4.21 10.35
C SER A 31 10.67 5.55 10.82
N ASP A 32 11.38 5.59 11.95
CA ASP A 32 11.81 6.84 12.61
C ASP A 32 12.71 7.75 11.75
N TYR A 33 13.37 7.21 10.75
CA TYR A 33 14.22 7.95 9.81
C TYR A 33 13.57 8.23 8.44
N LEU A 34 12.30 7.85 8.26
CA LEU A 34 11.56 8.04 7.01
C LEU A 34 10.73 9.33 7.07
N THR A 35 11.07 10.30 6.23
CA THR A 35 10.32 11.57 6.12
C THR A 35 10.37 12.13 4.69
N GLY A 36 9.37 12.95 4.32
CA GLY A 36 9.29 13.60 3.00
C GLY A 36 8.95 12.67 1.83
N LEU A 37 8.42 11.47 2.11
CA LEU A 37 8.11 10.45 1.11
C LEU A 37 6.64 10.45 0.70
N ALA A 38 6.36 10.02 -0.52
CA ALA A 38 5.05 9.60 -0.97
C ALA A 38 5.07 8.09 -1.26
N ILE A 39 4.23 7.30 -0.58
CA ILE A 39 4.19 5.84 -0.73
C ILE A 39 2.90 5.43 -1.43
N ASN A 40 3.04 4.79 -2.60
CA ASN A 40 1.91 4.28 -3.38
C ASN A 40 1.47 2.89 -2.88
N VAL A 41 0.32 2.82 -2.22
CA VAL A 41 -0.33 1.55 -1.83
C VAL A 41 -1.29 1.10 -2.94
N ALA A 42 -0.72 0.78 -4.11
CA ALA A 42 -1.49 0.60 -5.35
C ALA A 42 -1.51 -0.83 -5.93
N GLY A 43 -0.95 -1.82 -5.21
CA GLY A 43 -0.85 -3.20 -5.69
C GLY A 43 -0.08 -3.34 -7.02
N GLY A 44 0.85 -2.41 -7.29
CA GLY A 44 1.63 -2.32 -8.53
C GLY A 44 1.00 -1.47 -9.64
N SER A 45 -0.20 -0.92 -9.45
CA SER A 45 -0.92 -0.20 -10.53
C SER A 45 -0.42 1.22 -10.79
N ALA A 46 0.32 1.82 -9.84
CA ALA A 46 0.88 3.16 -9.94
C ALA A 46 2.39 3.13 -10.25
N MET A 47 2.80 2.22 -11.16
CA MET A 47 4.16 2.17 -11.69
C MET A 47 4.27 3.20 -12.82
N GLY A 48 5.05 4.26 -12.57
CA GLY A 48 5.57 5.20 -13.57
C GLY A 48 7.09 5.19 -13.49
#